data_AF-A0A8D9B7W3-F1
#
_entry.id   AF-A0A8D9B7W3-F1
#
_cell.length_a   1.000
_cell.length_b   1.000
_cell.length_c   1.000
_cell.angle_alpha   90.00
_cell.angle_beta   90.00
_cell.angle_gamma   90.00
#
_symmetry.space_group_name_H-M   'P 1'
#
loop_
_entity.id
_entity.type
_entity.pdbx_description
1 polymer ?
#
loop_
_entity_poly.entity_id
_entity_poly.type
_entity_poly.pdbx_seq_one_letter_code
_entity_poly.pdbx_strand_id
1 'polypeptide(L)'
;MAVSQLSTIRIIRKTLMTIIQNIHRRFLKNENRVTKYLHLQLKLLSVLGLFKSTKSSTASSALHQFHMGFSFTFFATFLTLTYICAVTKSSKEFAEFSNIIFELLGMTLLFCQAVVLNTRRPALIELLKKMEKFDLNSQRMIFTTYRRLERLAFFVLYGGIGFVVLLKFSVPFFPIDARSAAHVQSIYGFKYPQNRLPQCLGIPFVDTSEPSWFYVLYMLEIYAGI
;
A
#
# COMPACT_ATOMS: atom_id res chain seq x y z
N MET A 1 38.90 -43.76 13.82
CA MET A 1 37.68 -42.93 13.98
C MET A 1 37.65 -41.64 13.14
N ALA A 2 38.78 -41.02 12.76
CA ALA A 2 38.79 -39.74 12.01
C ALA A 2 38.23 -39.80 10.56
N VAL A 3 38.24 -40.97 9.91
CA VAL A 3 37.79 -41.14 8.51
C VAL A 3 36.28 -40.94 8.34
N SER A 4 35.50 -41.23 9.40
CA SER A 4 34.04 -41.06 9.41
C SER A 4 33.63 -39.59 9.37
N GLN A 5 34.35 -38.69 10.05
CA GLN A 5 34.00 -37.27 10.08
C GLN A 5 34.34 -36.53 8.77
N LEU A 6 35.41 -36.94 8.09
CA LEU A 6 35.79 -36.39 6.78
C LEU A 6 34.75 -36.72 5.68
N SER A 7 34.10 -37.88 5.75
CA SER A 7 33.04 -38.24 4.80
C SER A 7 31.75 -37.44 5.06
N THR A 8 31.39 -37.22 6.34
CA THR A 8 30.21 -36.41 6.71
C THR A 8 30.38 -34.96 6.27
N ILE A 9 31.56 -34.37 6.47
CA ILE A 9 31.87 -33.00 6.05
C ILE A 9 31.80 -32.86 4.51
N ARG A 10 32.29 -33.86 3.76
CA ARG A 10 32.16 -33.88 2.29
C ARG A 10 30.70 -33.94 1.82
N ILE A 11 29.88 -34.76 2.47
CA ILE A 11 28.45 -34.90 2.14
C ILE A 11 27.73 -33.58 2.42
N ILE A 12 27.94 -32.98 3.60
CA ILE A 12 27.34 -31.69 3.97
C ILE A 12 27.72 -30.61 2.97
N ARG A 13 29.01 -30.50 2.59
CA ARG A 13 29.49 -29.50 1.63
C ARG A 13 28.85 -29.68 0.24
N LYS A 14 28.70 -30.93 -0.22
CA LYS A 14 28.05 -31.25 -1.51
C LYS A 14 26.56 -30.91 -1.50
N THR A 15 25.87 -31.22 -0.41
CA THR A 15 24.45 -30.87 -0.23
C THR A 15 24.25 -29.35 -0.18
N LEU A 16 25.09 -28.63 0.57
CA LEU A 16 25.03 -27.17 0.67
C LEU A 16 25.27 -26.50 -0.70
N MET A 17 26.27 -26.94 -1.47
CA MET A 17 26.51 -26.43 -2.82
C MET A 17 25.33 -26.67 -3.75
N THR A 18 24.69 -27.84 -3.67
CA THR A 18 23.53 -28.17 -4.50
C THR A 18 22.32 -27.30 -4.14
N ILE A 19 22.11 -27.02 -2.84
CA ILE A 19 21.07 -26.10 -2.36
C ILE A 19 21.34 -24.68 -2.88
N ILE A 20 22.57 -24.18 -2.74
CA ILE A 20 22.95 -22.84 -3.21
C ILE A 20 22.76 -22.71 -4.73
N GLN A 21 23.19 -23.70 -5.51
CA GLN A 21 22.99 -23.71 -6.96
C GLN A 21 21.51 -23.75 -7.35
N ASN A 22 20.68 -24.50 -6.63
CA ASN A 22 19.24 -24.54 -6.86
C ASN A 22 18.56 -23.21 -6.50
N ILE A 23 18.96 -22.56 -5.41
CA ILE A 23 18.49 -21.23 -5.04
C ILE A 23 18.91 -20.21 -6.11
N HIS A 24 20.16 -20.24 -6.56
CA HIS A 24 20.68 -19.35 -7.58
C HIS A 24 19.97 -19.54 -8.94
N ARG A 25 19.74 -20.78 -9.38
CA ARG A 25 18.96 -21.08 -10.60
C ARG A 25 17.52 -20.62 -10.49
N ARG A 26 16.86 -20.81 -9.33
CA ARG A 26 15.51 -20.28 -9.09
C ARG A 26 15.49 -18.76 -9.09
N PHE A 27 16.51 -18.13 -8.51
CA PHE A 27 16.67 -16.68 -8.51
C PHE A 27 16.82 -16.15 -9.92
N LEU A 28 17.73 -16.70 -10.73
CA LEU A 28 17.93 -16.34 -12.15
C LEU A 28 16.69 -16.58 -13.00
N LYS A 29 15.98 -17.71 -12.81
CA LYS A 29 14.75 -18.03 -13.54
C LYS A 29 13.60 -17.07 -13.16
N ASN A 30 13.52 -16.67 -11.90
CA ASN A 30 12.54 -15.68 -11.42
C ASN A 30 12.95 -14.26 -11.78
N GLU A 31 14.24 -13.97 -11.88
CA GLU A 31 14.75 -12.74 -12.44
C GLU A 31 14.31 -12.69 -13.91
N ASN A 32 14.55 -13.68 -14.76
CA ASN A 32 14.22 -13.57 -16.20
C ASN A 32 12.74 -13.44 -16.60
N ARG A 33 11.78 -13.31 -15.68
CA ARG A 33 10.39 -12.94 -16.01
C ARG A 33 10.26 -11.43 -16.29
N VAL A 34 9.76 -11.12 -17.48
CA VAL A 34 9.45 -9.75 -17.97
C VAL A 34 8.55 -8.98 -17.03
N THR A 35 7.60 -9.67 -16.40
CA THR A 35 6.50 -9.09 -15.64
C THR A 35 6.69 -9.18 -14.13
N LYS A 36 7.92 -9.43 -13.64
CA LYS A 36 8.16 -9.75 -12.21
C LYS A 36 7.65 -8.66 -11.26
N TYR A 37 8.03 -7.40 -11.48
CA TYR A 37 7.62 -6.32 -10.57
C TYR A 37 6.15 -5.95 -10.79
N LEU A 38 5.64 -5.97 -12.03
CA LEU A 38 4.20 -5.85 -12.29
C LEU A 38 3.37 -6.91 -11.52
N HIS A 39 3.78 -8.19 -11.51
CA HIS A 39 3.12 -9.21 -10.70
C HIS A 39 3.25 -8.95 -9.20
N LEU A 40 4.38 -8.41 -8.76
CA LEU A 40 4.59 -8.05 -7.35
C LEU A 40 3.67 -6.89 -6.95
N GLN A 41 3.53 -5.87 -7.80
CA GLN A 41 2.60 -4.74 -7.64
C GLN A 41 1.16 -5.24 -7.54
N LEU A 42 0.71 -6.09 -8.47
CA LEU A 42 -0.63 -6.66 -8.44
C LEU A 42 -0.86 -7.55 -7.20
N LYS A 43 0.18 -8.26 -6.74
CA LYS A 43 0.09 -9.03 -5.50
C LYS A 43 -0.05 -8.12 -4.28
N LEU A 44 0.70 -7.02 -4.21
CA LEU A 44 0.59 -6.03 -3.14
C LEU A 44 -0.79 -5.39 -3.13
N LEU A 45 -1.28 -4.92 -4.28
CA LEU A 45 -2.63 -4.37 -4.41
C LEU A 45 -3.71 -5.39 -4.01
N SER A 46 -3.48 -6.68 -4.26
CA SER A 46 -4.40 -7.73 -3.83
C SER A 46 -4.39 -7.97 -2.32
N VAL A 47 -3.22 -7.86 -1.67
CA VAL A 47 -3.11 -7.91 -0.20
C VAL A 47 -3.82 -6.72 0.44
N LEU A 48 -3.72 -5.53 -0.18
CA LEU A 48 -4.39 -4.31 0.28
C LEU A 48 -5.90 -4.28 -0.01
N GLY A 49 -6.46 -5.33 -0.62
CA GLY A 49 -7.89 -5.33 -0.95
C GLY A 49 -8.27 -4.45 -2.16
N LEU A 50 -7.29 -3.91 -2.88
CA LEU A 50 -7.47 -3.01 -4.02
C LEU A 50 -7.51 -3.71 -5.38
N PHE A 51 -7.10 -4.99 -5.45
CA PHE A 51 -7.10 -5.75 -6.71
C PHE A 51 -7.48 -7.23 -6.53
N LYS A 52 -8.46 -7.71 -7.29
CA LYS A 52 -8.86 -9.12 -7.25
C LYS A 52 -7.92 -9.99 -8.10
N SER A 53 -6.92 -10.61 -7.47
CA SER A 53 -5.97 -11.53 -8.12
C SER A 53 -6.65 -12.80 -8.68
N THR A 54 -6.15 -13.30 -9.82
CA THR A 54 -6.67 -14.50 -10.50
C THR A 54 -5.96 -15.80 -10.11
N LYS A 55 -4.94 -15.74 -9.25
CA LYS A 55 -4.07 -16.90 -8.96
C LYS A 55 -4.57 -17.88 -7.88
N SER A 56 -5.78 -17.76 -7.35
CA SER A 56 -6.32 -18.83 -6.49
C SER A 56 -7.12 -19.81 -7.34
N SER A 57 -6.57 -21.01 -7.53
CA SER A 57 -7.31 -22.22 -7.89
C SER A 57 -8.61 -22.29 -7.08
N THR A 58 -9.77 -22.12 -7.72
CA THR A 58 -11.12 -22.56 -7.28
C THR A 58 -11.59 -22.27 -5.84
N ALA A 59 -10.79 -21.59 -5.03
CA ALA A 59 -10.94 -21.35 -3.61
C ALA A 59 -10.23 -20.02 -3.28
N SER A 60 -10.71 -18.92 -3.84
CA SER A 60 -10.52 -17.66 -3.12
C SER A 60 -11.33 -17.85 -1.84
N SER A 61 -10.68 -17.97 -0.69
CA SER A 61 -11.39 -18.14 0.58
C SER A 61 -12.47 -17.06 0.68
N ALA A 62 -13.65 -17.39 1.21
CA ALA A 62 -14.71 -16.41 1.43
C ALA A 62 -14.18 -15.16 2.17
N LEU A 63 -13.18 -15.36 3.03
CA LEU A 63 -12.41 -14.33 3.71
C LEU A 63 -11.74 -13.33 2.76
N HIS A 64 -11.12 -13.77 1.66
CA HIS A 64 -10.52 -12.84 0.69
C HIS A 64 -11.57 -12.00 -0.05
N GLN A 65 -12.72 -12.59 -0.40
CA GLN A 65 -13.82 -11.84 -1.02
C GLN A 65 -14.44 -10.85 -0.04
N PHE A 66 -14.63 -11.26 1.20
CA PHE A 66 -15.08 -10.40 2.29
C PHE A 66 -14.09 -9.25 2.53
N HIS A 67 -12.79 -9.53 2.62
CA HIS A 67 -11.74 -8.53 2.80
C HIS A 67 -11.74 -7.49 1.68
N MET A 68 -11.86 -7.92 0.43
CA MET A 68 -11.98 -7.02 -0.73
C MET A 68 -13.22 -6.13 -0.63
N GLY A 69 -14.39 -6.72 -0.31
CA GLY A 69 -15.64 -5.99 -0.14
C GLY A 69 -15.56 -4.98 1.00
N PHE A 70 -15.06 -5.42 2.16
CA PHE A 70 -14.83 -4.58 3.34
C PHE A 70 -13.90 -3.43 3.02
N SER A 71 -12.74 -3.68 2.40
CA SER A 71 -11.77 -2.63 2.05
C SER A 71 -12.40 -1.60 1.13
N PHE A 72 -13.13 -2.04 0.10
CA PHE A 72 -13.79 -1.15 -0.83
C PHE A 72 -14.87 -0.28 -0.17
N THR A 73 -15.74 -0.88 0.63
CA THR A 73 -16.78 -0.15 1.39
C THR A 73 -16.14 0.79 2.40
N PHE A 74 -15.11 0.35 3.12
CA PHE A 74 -14.38 1.16 4.08
C PHE A 74 -13.78 2.40 3.43
N PHE A 75 -13.05 2.26 2.31
CA PHE A 75 -12.51 3.39 1.56
C PHE A 75 -13.60 4.37 1.09
N ALA A 76 -14.73 3.86 0.58
CA ALA A 76 -15.84 4.69 0.15
C ALA A 76 -16.49 5.47 1.31
N THR A 77 -16.68 4.82 2.46
CA THR A 77 -17.18 5.48 3.68
C THR A 77 -16.20 6.54 4.17
N PHE A 78 -14.91 6.22 4.22
CA PHE A 78 -13.86 7.13 4.68
C PHE A 78 -13.77 8.38 3.78
N LEU A 79 -13.85 8.19 2.46
CA LEU A 79 -13.93 9.29 1.49
C LEU A 79 -15.17 10.17 1.72
N THR A 80 -16.32 9.56 1.99
CA THR A 80 -17.57 10.28 2.26
C THR A 80 -17.47 11.10 3.55
N LEU A 81 -16.89 10.55 4.61
CA LEU A 81 -16.66 11.27 5.87
C LEU A 81 -15.68 12.45 5.68
N THR A 82 -14.67 12.28 4.84
CA THR A 82 -13.73 13.35 4.49
C THR A 82 -14.44 14.46 3.72
N TYR A 83 -15.28 14.11 2.75
CA TYR A 83 -16.13 15.06 2.03
C TYR A 83 -17.07 15.83 2.96
N ILE A 84 -17.70 15.14 3.91
CA ILE A 84 -18.55 15.80 4.91
C ILE A 84 -17.75 16.80 5.73
N CYS A 85 -16.51 16.48 6.16
CA CYS A 85 -15.67 17.48 6.84
C CYS A 85 -15.39 18.68 5.93
N ALA A 86 -15.01 18.45 4.67
CA ALA A 86 -14.74 19.52 3.71
C ALA A 86 -15.94 20.48 3.63
N VAL A 87 -17.16 19.98 3.50
CA VAL A 87 -18.35 20.83 3.42
C VAL A 87 -18.66 21.56 4.73
N THR A 88 -18.46 20.89 5.88
CA THR A 88 -18.98 21.39 7.17
C THR A 88 -17.99 22.24 7.98
N LYS A 89 -16.69 22.02 7.85
CA LYS A 89 -15.67 22.57 8.77
C LYS A 89 -14.62 23.47 8.10
N SER A 90 -14.44 23.35 6.79
CA SER A 90 -13.31 23.99 6.11
C SER A 90 -13.57 25.41 5.59
N SER A 91 -14.82 25.88 5.58
CA SER A 91 -15.20 27.18 5.00
C SER A 91 -14.63 28.40 5.74
N LYS A 92 -14.02 28.20 6.90
CA LYS A 92 -13.49 29.27 7.75
C LYS A 92 -12.03 29.65 7.44
N GLU A 93 -11.26 28.74 6.82
CA GLU A 93 -9.86 29.01 6.47
C GLU A 93 -9.52 28.43 5.09
N PHE A 94 -9.11 29.29 4.16
CA PHE A 94 -8.83 28.90 2.78
C PHE A 94 -7.67 27.89 2.65
N ALA A 95 -6.63 28.01 3.48
CA ALA A 95 -5.49 27.11 3.44
C ALA A 95 -5.88 25.68 3.86
N GLU A 96 -6.63 25.56 4.96
CA GLU A 96 -7.15 24.28 5.45
C GLU A 96 -8.16 23.67 4.46
N PHE A 97 -9.04 24.50 3.87
CA PHE A 97 -9.93 24.06 2.79
C PHE A 97 -9.17 23.51 1.58
N SER A 98 -8.13 24.21 1.15
CA SER A 98 -7.30 23.80 0.02
C SER A 98 -6.62 22.46 0.31
N ASN A 99 -6.05 22.29 1.51
CA ASN A 99 -5.43 21.03 1.94
C ASN A 99 -6.44 19.87 1.91
N ILE A 100 -7.63 20.06 2.50
CA ILE A 100 -8.68 19.04 2.51
C ILE A 100 -9.14 18.70 1.09
N ILE A 101 -9.25 19.68 0.18
CA ILE A 101 -9.60 19.43 -1.23
C ILE A 101 -8.51 18.60 -1.93
N PHE A 102 -7.23 18.95 -1.75
CA PHE A 102 -6.15 18.20 -2.38
C PHE A 102 -6.09 16.76 -1.86
N GLU A 103 -6.31 16.55 -0.56
CA GLU A 103 -6.42 15.21 0.02
C GLU A 103 -7.62 14.44 -0.56
N LEU A 104 -8.78 15.08 -0.64
CA LEU A 104 -9.99 14.48 -1.21
C LEU A 104 -9.79 14.09 -2.68
N LEU A 105 -9.18 14.96 -3.49
CA LEU A 105 -8.84 14.69 -4.88
C LEU A 105 -7.89 13.50 -4.99
N GLY A 106 -6.83 13.46 -4.17
CA GLY A 106 -5.89 12.36 -4.12
C GLY A 106 -6.57 11.02 -3.82
N MET A 107 -7.39 10.97 -2.76
CA MET A 107 -8.11 9.76 -2.36
C MET A 107 -9.15 9.33 -3.41
N THR A 108 -9.86 10.29 -4.01
CA THR A 108 -10.83 10.01 -5.08
C THR A 108 -10.15 9.42 -6.30
N LEU A 109 -9.00 9.98 -6.72
CA LEU A 109 -8.24 9.46 -7.85
C LEU A 109 -7.75 8.03 -7.59
N LEU A 110 -7.22 7.75 -6.40
CA LEU A 110 -6.81 6.40 -6.01
C LEU A 110 -7.99 5.42 -6.03
N PHE A 111 -9.13 5.82 -5.47
CA PHE A 111 -10.36 5.01 -5.49
C PHE A 111 -10.83 4.72 -6.91
N CYS A 112 -10.91 5.75 -7.78
CA CYS A 112 -11.25 5.60 -9.19
C CYS A 112 -10.26 4.69 -9.93
N GLN A 113 -8.96 4.82 -9.67
CA GLN A 113 -7.94 3.94 -10.25
C GLN A 113 -8.14 2.49 -9.82
N ALA A 114 -8.43 2.23 -8.53
CA ALA A 114 -8.73 0.89 -8.05
C ALA A 114 -9.97 0.30 -8.73
N VAL A 115 -11.04 1.08 -8.92
CA VAL A 115 -12.24 0.67 -9.66
C VAL A 115 -11.88 0.34 -11.11
N VAL A 116 -11.22 1.25 -11.82
CA VAL A 116 -10.82 1.06 -13.22
C VAL A 116 -9.93 -0.17 -13.39
N LEU A 117 -8.99 -0.39 -12.48
CA LEU A 117 -8.08 -1.53 -12.49
C LEU A 117 -8.83 -2.85 -12.33
N ASN A 118 -9.83 -2.92 -11.44
CA ASN A 118 -10.65 -4.12 -11.27
C ASN A 118 -11.57 -4.36 -12.47
N THR A 119 -12.15 -3.31 -13.06
CA THR A 119 -12.99 -3.41 -14.26
C THR A 119 -12.18 -3.87 -15.48
N ARG A 120 -10.96 -3.33 -15.66
CA ARG A 120 -10.07 -3.67 -16.79
C ARG A 120 -9.17 -4.88 -16.51
N ARG A 121 -9.37 -5.56 -15.39
CA ARG A 121 -8.55 -6.70 -14.95
C ARG A 121 -8.38 -7.79 -16.03
N PRO A 122 -9.43 -8.26 -16.75
CA PRO A 122 -9.26 -9.33 -17.74
C PRO A 122 -8.27 -8.94 -18.83
N ALA A 123 -8.38 -7.71 -19.35
CA ALA A 123 -7.48 -7.16 -20.36
C ALA A 123 -6.05 -7.00 -19.83
N LEU A 124 -5.89 -6.55 -18.58
CA LEU A 124 -4.57 -6.44 -17.95
C LEU A 124 -3.87 -7.79 -17.83
N ILE A 125 -4.61 -8.83 -17.41
CA ILE A 125 -4.06 -10.18 -17.27
C ILE A 125 -3.69 -10.76 -18.64
N GLU A 126 -4.52 -10.53 -19.65
CA GLU A 126 -4.21 -10.94 -21.02
C GLU A 126 -2.94 -10.26 -21.54
N LEU A 127 -2.78 -8.96 -21.30
CA LEU A 127 -1.59 -8.21 -21.65
C LEU A 127 -0.34 -8.77 -20.95
N LEU A 128 -0.41 -9.05 -19.65
CA LEU A 128 0.69 -9.66 -18.90
C LEU A 128 1.07 -11.05 -19.45
N LYS A 129 0.09 -11.86 -19.84
CA LYS A 129 0.35 -13.16 -20.48
C LYS A 129 1.01 -13.00 -21.84
N LYS A 130 0.65 -11.98 -22.63
CA LYS A 130 1.31 -11.65 -23.90
C LYS A 130 2.75 -11.20 -23.67
N MET A 131 2.97 -10.31 -22.69
CA MET A 131 4.31 -9.83 -22.30
C MET A 131 5.25 -10.97 -21.87
N GLU A 132 4.74 -11.99 -21.18
CA GLU A 132 5.53 -13.16 -20.78
C GLU A 132 5.98 -14.05 -21.95
N LYS A 133 5.31 -13.96 -23.10
CA LYS A 133 5.63 -14.74 -24.30
C LYS A 133 6.63 -14.03 -25.23
N PHE A 134 6.97 -12.76 -24.97
CA PHE A 134 7.96 -12.05 -25.78
C PHE A 134 9.35 -12.66 -25.58
N ASP A 135 10.01 -12.98 -26.70
CA ASP A 135 11.35 -13.54 -26.70
C ASP A 135 12.38 -12.47 -26.31
N LEU A 136 13.01 -12.66 -25.15
CA LEU A 136 13.96 -11.75 -24.55
C LEU A 136 15.37 -11.83 -25.16
N ASN A 137 15.59 -12.79 -26.05
CA ASN A 137 16.92 -13.05 -26.59
C ASN A 137 17.33 -12.04 -27.68
N SER A 138 16.40 -11.38 -28.36
CA SER A 138 16.71 -10.44 -29.45
C SER A 138 17.27 -9.08 -28.98
N GLN A 139 16.97 -8.65 -27.75
CA GLN A 139 17.34 -7.31 -27.24
C GLN A 139 17.69 -7.31 -25.74
N ARG A 140 18.60 -8.20 -25.30
CA ARG A 140 18.98 -8.35 -23.89
C ARG A 140 19.43 -7.05 -23.20
N MET A 141 20.22 -6.21 -23.89
CA MET A 141 20.75 -4.98 -23.31
C MET A 141 19.63 -4.00 -22.94
N ILE A 142 18.69 -3.78 -23.85
CA ILE A 142 17.50 -2.94 -23.66
C ILE A 142 16.66 -3.48 -22.49
N PHE A 143 16.42 -4.79 -22.46
CA PHE A 143 15.67 -5.44 -21.39
C PHE A 143 16.32 -5.23 -20.01
N THR A 144 17.66 -5.35 -19.91
CA THR A 144 18.35 -5.14 -18.62
C THR A 144 18.26 -3.70 -18.12
N THR A 145 18.27 -2.71 -19.00
CA THR A 145 18.16 -1.29 -18.63
C THR A 145 16.75 -0.95 -18.14
N TYR A 146 15.71 -1.31 -18.91
CA TYR A 146 14.32 -1.07 -18.49
C TYR A 146 13.98 -1.79 -17.18
N ARG A 147 14.55 -2.96 -16.97
CA ARG A 147 14.38 -3.70 -15.73
C ARG A 147 15.02 -3.03 -14.51
N ARG A 148 16.19 -2.41 -14.67
CA ARG A 148 16.81 -1.62 -13.59
C ARG A 148 15.94 -0.42 -13.26
N LEU A 149 15.39 0.25 -14.27
CA LEU A 149 14.45 1.36 -14.09
C LEU A 149 13.14 0.90 -13.42
N GLU A 150 12.55 -0.22 -13.83
CA GLU A 150 11.35 -0.79 -13.21
C GLU A 150 11.60 -1.13 -11.73
N ARG A 151 12.75 -1.75 -11.43
CA ARG A 151 13.16 -2.04 -10.05
C ARG A 151 13.31 -0.75 -9.23
N LEU A 152 14.00 0.25 -9.77
CA LEU A 152 14.20 1.53 -9.10
C LEU A 152 12.86 2.22 -8.84
N ALA A 153 12.00 2.32 -9.86
CA ALA A 153 10.67 2.90 -9.73
C ALA A 153 9.83 2.16 -8.69
N PHE A 154 9.86 0.83 -8.68
CA PHE A 154 9.18 0.02 -7.66
C PHE A 154 9.67 0.39 -6.25
N PHE A 155 10.98 0.38 -5.99
CA PHE A 155 11.50 0.67 -4.65
C PHE A 155 11.29 2.12 -4.23
N VAL A 156 11.40 3.08 -5.15
CA VAL A 156 11.14 4.50 -4.86
C VAL A 156 9.67 4.72 -4.51
N LEU A 157 8.74 4.15 -5.30
CA LEU A 157 7.31 4.31 -5.07
C LEU A 157 6.87 3.64 -3.75
N TYR A 158 7.14 2.35 -3.57
CA TYR A 158 6.69 1.63 -2.37
C TYR A 158 7.51 2.01 -1.12
N GLY A 159 8.78 2.37 -1.28
CA GLY A 159 9.59 2.93 -0.20
C GLY A 159 9.07 4.30 0.24
N GLY A 160 8.66 5.15 -0.70
CA GLY A 160 8.01 6.43 -0.42
C GLY A 160 6.68 6.25 0.31
N ILE A 161 5.81 5.34 -0.16
CA ILE A 161 4.55 5.01 0.53
C ILE A 161 4.83 4.55 1.96
N GLY A 162 5.75 3.60 2.15
CA GLY A 162 6.14 3.12 3.48
C GLY A 162 6.67 4.23 4.39
N PHE A 163 7.49 5.13 3.85
CA PHE A 163 8.00 6.28 4.58
C PHE A 163 6.88 7.24 5.02
N VAL A 164 5.93 7.56 4.14
CA VAL A 164 4.77 8.41 4.47
C VAL A 164 3.89 7.76 5.54
N VAL A 165 3.63 6.45 5.43
CA VAL A 165 2.88 5.70 6.44
C VAL A 165 3.59 5.74 7.80
N LEU A 166 4.91 5.56 7.84
CA LEU A 166 5.70 5.66 9.08
C LEU A 166 5.66 7.06 9.68
N LEU A 167 5.76 8.11 8.85
CA LEU A 167 5.60 9.48 9.31
C LEU A 167 4.20 9.69 9.92
N LYS A 168 3.14 9.25 9.24
CA LYS A 168 1.77 9.32 9.77
C LYS A 168 1.64 8.60 11.11
N PHE A 169 2.22 7.40 11.25
CA PHE A 169 2.28 6.64 12.52
C PHE A 169 2.97 7.40 13.65
N SER A 170 3.92 8.27 13.32
CA SER A 170 4.71 9.00 14.32
C SER A 170 4.01 10.27 14.84
N VAL A 171 3.05 10.83 14.09
CA VAL A 171 2.36 12.10 14.40
C VAL A 171 1.84 12.23 15.84
N PRO A 172 1.10 11.26 16.43
CA PRO A 172 0.51 11.42 17.76
C PRO A 172 1.54 11.40 18.89
N PHE A 173 2.79 11.00 18.63
CA PHE A 173 3.85 11.01 19.64
C PHE A 173 4.54 12.38 19.77
N PHE A 174 4.27 13.31 18.85
CA PHE A 174 4.81 14.66 18.90
C PHE A 174 3.75 15.64 19.43
N PRO A 175 4.05 16.39 20.51
CA PRO A 175 3.12 17.36 21.05
C PRO A 175 2.92 18.52 20.06
N ILE A 176 1.68 19.00 19.95
CA ILE A 176 1.33 20.19 19.17
C ILE A 176 1.61 21.43 20.03
N ASP A 177 2.23 22.45 19.45
CA ASP A 177 2.43 23.74 20.11
C ASP A 177 1.10 24.41 20.48
N ALA A 178 1.07 25.13 21.61
CA ALA A 178 -0.15 25.77 22.12
C ALA A 178 -0.79 26.75 21.11
N ARG A 179 0.01 27.43 20.28
CA ARG A 179 -0.49 28.32 19.21
C ARG A 179 -1.22 27.54 18.13
N SER A 180 -0.66 26.42 17.70
CA SER A 180 -1.25 25.53 16.70
C SER A 180 -2.52 24.86 17.22
N ALA A 181 -2.53 24.46 18.49
CA ALA A 181 -3.72 23.91 19.15
C ALA A 181 -4.87 24.93 19.21
N ALA A 182 -4.58 26.19 19.52
CA ALA A 182 -5.59 27.26 19.51
C ALA A 182 -6.15 27.51 18.10
N HIS A 183 -5.29 27.47 17.07
CA HIS A 183 -5.70 27.58 15.66
C HIS A 183 -6.66 26.44 15.27
N VAL A 184 -6.27 25.20 15.55
CA VAL A 184 -7.11 23.99 15.33
C VAL A 184 -8.46 24.10 16.05
N GLN A 185 -8.46 24.56 17.30
CA GLN A 185 -9.70 24.73 18.06
C GLN A 185 -10.64 25.76 17.42
N SER A 186 -10.10 26.85 16.89
CA SER A 186 -10.91 27.91 16.25
C SER A 186 -11.59 27.45 14.94
N ILE A 187 -10.94 26.57 14.18
CA ILE A 187 -11.45 26.05 12.91
C ILE A 187 -12.46 24.94 13.17
N TYR A 188 -12.05 23.90 13.90
CA TYR A 188 -12.81 22.67 14.03
C TYR A 188 -13.78 22.65 15.22
N GLY A 189 -13.50 23.45 16.24
CA GLY A 189 -14.26 23.48 17.50
C GLY A 189 -14.00 22.25 18.38
N PHE A 190 -12.83 21.61 18.26
CA PHE A 190 -12.50 20.42 19.03
C PHE A 190 -12.34 20.69 20.53
N LYS A 191 -12.78 19.76 21.36
CA LYS A 191 -12.57 19.80 22.81
C LYS A 191 -11.10 19.54 23.19
N TYR A 192 -10.42 18.67 22.45
CA TYR A 192 -9.01 18.32 22.66
C TYR A 192 -8.18 18.56 21.39
N PRO A 193 -7.88 19.81 21.02
CA PRO A 193 -7.21 20.14 19.75
C PRO A 193 -5.82 19.50 19.57
N GLN A 194 -5.20 19.04 20.66
CA GLN A 194 -3.95 18.26 20.67
C GLN A 194 -4.10 16.93 19.91
N ASN A 195 -5.30 16.34 19.96
CA ASN A 195 -5.64 15.06 19.37
C ASN A 195 -6.30 15.26 18.00
N ARG A 196 -5.66 16.06 17.13
CA ARG A 196 -6.13 16.23 15.76
C ARG A 196 -5.73 15.01 14.94
N LEU A 197 -6.71 14.37 14.32
CA LEU A 197 -6.46 13.33 13.31
C LEU A 197 -5.70 13.94 12.11
N PRO A 198 -4.73 13.23 11.51
CA PRO A 198 -3.99 13.77 10.37
C PRO A 198 -4.92 14.14 9.20
N GLN A 199 -6.01 13.41 8.98
CA GLN A 199 -7.06 13.74 8.03
C GLN A 199 -8.31 14.23 8.73
N CYS A 200 -9.01 15.17 8.11
CA CYS A 200 -10.26 15.65 8.67
C CYS A 200 -11.43 14.69 8.37
N LEU A 201 -12.02 14.12 9.42
CA LEU A 201 -13.19 13.25 9.33
C LEU A 201 -14.43 13.94 9.91
N GLY A 202 -15.46 14.09 9.08
CA GLY A 202 -16.75 14.65 9.46
C GLY A 202 -17.70 13.55 9.92
N ILE A 203 -17.61 13.15 11.19
CA ILE A 203 -18.52 12.18 11.79
C ILE A 203 -19.63 12.93 12.52
N PRO A 204 -20.92 12.75 12.17
CA PRO A 204 -22.02 13.40 12.88
C PRO A 204 -22.02 13.03 14.36
N PHE A 205 -22.19 14.03 15.23
CA PHE A 205 -22.33 13.87 16.69
C PHE A 205 -21.13 13.26 17.42
N VAL A 206 -19.97 13.10 16.78
CA VAL A 206 -18.75 12.55 17.39
C VAL A 206 -17.65 13.61 17.33
N ASP A 207 -17.08 13.94 18.49
CA ASP A 207 -15.83 14.70 18.55
C ASP A 207 -14.65 13.74 18.38
N THR A 208 -14.02 13.80 17.21
CA THR A 208 -12.91 12.92 16.82
C THR A 208 -11.65 13.14 17.67
N SER A 209 -11.58 14.25 18.40
CA SER A 209 -10.47 14.56 19.30
C SER A 209 -10.56 13.89 20.67
N GLU A 210 -11.72 13.33 21.03
CA GLU A 210 -11.89 12.64 22.30
C GLU A 210 -10.99 11.39 22.39
N PRO A 211 -10.26 11.18 23.50
CA PRO A 211 -9.33 10.06 23.63
C PRO A 211 -9.94 8.68 23.37
N SER A 212 -11.23 8.49 23.68
CA SER A 212 -11.97 7.25 23.44
C SER A 212 -12.13 6.92 21.96
N TRP A 213 -12.26 7.93 21.10
CA TRP A 213 -12.46 7.77 19.65
C TRP A 213 -11.18 7.97 18.87
N PHE A 214 -10.32 8.88 19.33
CA PHE A 214 -9.12 9.32 18.63
C PHE A 214 -8.24 8.15 18.20
N TYR A 215 -7.83 7.27 19.12
CA TYR A 215 -6.93 6.17 18.78
C TYR A 215 -7.56 5.16 17.80
N VAL A 216 -8.87 4.92 17.92
CA VAL A 216 -9.59 4.01 17.02
C VAL A 216 -9.64 4.61 15.62
N LEU A 217 -10.08 5.86 15.51
CA LEU A 217 -10.18 6.57 14.24
C LEU A 217 -8.81 6.80 13.59
N TYR A 218 -7.79 7.05 14.40
CA TYR A 218 -6.41 7.20 13.96
C TYR A 218 -5.86 5.91 13.35
N MET A 219 -6.09 4.75 13.98
CA MET A 219 -5.69 3.45 13.39
C MET A 219 -6.44 3.16 12.09
N LEU A 220 -7.73 3.53 12.01
CA LEU A 220 -8.53 3.41 10.79
C LEU A 220 -8.03 4.35 9.69
N GLU A 221 -7.64 5.57 10.04
CA GLU A 221 -7.05 6.51 9.08
C GLU A 221 -5.71 6.00 8.54
N ILE A 222 -4.87 5.45 9.40
CA ILE A 222 -3.62 4.84 8.94
C ILE A 222 -3.92 3.67 8.00
N TYR A 223 -4.91 2.83 8.31
CA TYR A 223 -5.34 1.77 7.41
C TYR A 223 -5.86 2.33 6.07
N ALA A 224 -6.60 3.44 6.07
CA ALA A 224 -7.02 4.14 4.85
C ALA A 224 -5.86 4.78 4.08
N GLY A 225 -4.76 5.13 4.76
CA GLY A 225 -3.58 5.76 4.17
C GLY A 225 -2.57 4.78 3.55
N ILE A 226 -2.77 3.47 3.70
CA ILE A 226 -1.93 2.40 3.13
C ILE A 226 -2.46 1.98 1.75
#